data_AF-A0A945FAC1-F1
#
_entry.id   AF-A0A945FAC1-F1
#
_cell.length_a   1.000
_cell.length_b   1.000
_cell.length_c   1.000
_cell.angle_alpha   90.00
_cell.angle_beta   90.00
_cell.angle_gamma   90.00
#
_symmetry.space_group_name_H-M   'P 1'
#
loop_
_entity.id
_entity.type
_entity.pdbx_description
1 polymer ?
#
loop_
_entity_poly.entity_id
_entity_poly.type
_entity_poly.pdbx_seq_one_letter_code
_entity_poly.pdbx_strand_id
1 'polypeptide(L)'
;MKQIFKNQSGFTLLEMILSMTIIAMMVALGLGGVRLGISARDVGEQKVDTYQRLRIISEQLKQKLQSTYPVFVSQKDGVAIGQNLSSKKRILAFEGNSDSIRFVTFATPMTASDPATLSHEVKFYIGEHPETGQFGAILMERDISDGNIFSRIDPRSDSTQFFVLAENVTHMKFRYYQVKKLPPQEVEGPDKSAQQFSGKWVNRVSMDPFELGVDNSNETNPTLAFEKNNKISLPRAVEVTIGVIPQPKPGEEEQGEELEPVFSPPIIVLLNSGMEFATPPVIKEDANEKA
;
A
#
# COMPACT_ATOMS: atom_id res chain seq x y z
N MET A 1 -56.49 -27.80 74.74
CA MET A 1 -55.69 -26.56 74.83
C MET A 1 -54.32 -26.83 74.24
N LYS A 2 -53.97 -26.18 73.12
CA LYS A 2 -52.64 -26.28 72.50
C LYS A 2 -52.18 -24.85 72.24
N GLN A 3 -51.44 -24.29 73.19
CA GLN A 3 -50.84 -22.95 73.06
C GLN A 3 -49.67 -23.05 72.08
N ILE A 4 -49.84 -22.47 70.90
CA ILE A 4 -48.76 -22.21 69.95
C ILE A 4 -48.02 -20.99 70.49
N PHE A 5 -46.91 -21.21 71.20
CA PHE A 5 -45.97 -20.13 71.51
C PHE A 5 -45.30 -19.69 70.20
N LYS A 6 -45.73 -18.53 69.69
CA LYS A 6 -45.11 -17.85 68.56
C LYS A 6 -43.83 -17.19 69.08
N ASN A 7 -42.68 -17.80 68.83
CA ASN A 7 -41.39 -17.13 69.04
C ASN A 7 -41.29 -15.97 68.05
N GLN A 8 -41.46 -14.74 68.53
CA GLN A 8 -41.04 -13.54 67.81
C GLN A 8 -39.53 -13.37 68.06
N SER A 9 -38.69 -14.04 67.28
CA SER A 9 -37.26 -13.76 67.26
C SER A 9 -37.04 -12.43 66.54
N GLY A 10 -36.64 -11.39 67.27
CA GLY A 10 -36.13 -10.16 66.68
C GLY A 10 -34.85 -10.43 65.89
N PHE A 11 -34.61 -9.66 64.82
CA PHE A 11 -33.38 -9.73 64.03
C PHE A 11 -32.19 -9.41 64.94
N THR A 12 -31.14 -10.25 64.90
CA THR A 12 -29.95 -9.97 65.70
C THR A 12 -29.12 -8.88 65.03
N LEU A 13 -28.44 -8.04 65.83
CA LEU A 13 -27.52 -7.01 65.32
C LEU A 13 -26.47 -7.63 64.36
N LEU A 14 -25.99 -8.83 64.69
CA LEU A 14 -25.03 -9.59 63.90
C LEU A 14 -25.58 -9.91 62.49
N GLU A 15 -26.84 -10.32 62.40
CA GLU A 15 -27.50 -10.71 61.14
C GLU A 15 -27.74 -9.49 60.24
N MET A 16 -28.00 -8.32 60.84
CA MET A 16 -28.09 -7.06 60.11
C MET A 16 -26.73 -6.59 59.56
N ILE A 17 -25.67 -6.67 60.38
CA ILE A 17 -24.31 -6.32 59.96
C ILE A 17 -23.80 -7.28 58.87
N LEU A 18 -24.06 -8.58 59.02
CA LEU A 18 -23.69 -9.60 58.03
C LEU A 18 -24.39 -9.34 56.69
N SER A 19 -25.70 -9.09 56.71
CA SER A 19 -26.47 -8.80 55.50
C SER A 19 -25.96 -7.54 54.79
N MET A 20 -25.70 -6.47 55.54
CA MET A 20 -25.18 -5.22 54.99
C MET A 20 -23.76 -5.37 54.41
N THR A 21 -22.92 -6.19 55.05
CA THR A 21 -21.57 -6.49 54.55
C THR A 21 -21.61 -7.27 53.23
N ILE A 22 -22.50 -8.27 53.12
CA ILE A 22 -22.67 -9.05 51.88
C ILE A 22 -23.15 -8.14 50.76
N ILE A 23 -24.12 -7.26 51.01
CA ILE A 23 -24.61 -6.29 50.01
C ILE A 23 -23.49 -5.35 49.57
N ALA A 24 -22.74 -4.78 50.52
CA ALA A 24 -21.61 -3.90 50.21
C ALA A 24 -20.54 -4.62 49.35
N MET A 25 -20.25 -5.88 49.66
CA MET A 25 -19.33 -6.71 48.89
C MET A 25 -19.86 -7.01 47.48
N MET A 26 -21.15 -7.33 47.35
CA MET A 26 -21.79 -7.52 46.04
C MET A 26 -21.71 -6.27 45.16
N VAL A 27 -22.01 -5.10 45.74
CA VAL A 27 -21.91 -3.82 45.03
C VAL A 27 -20.46 -3.54 44.62
N ALA A 28 -19.50 -3.75 45.53
CA ALA A 28 -18.08 -3.55 45.22
C ALA A 28 -17.59 -4.45 44.09
N LEU A 29 -17.96 -5.74 44.09
CA LEU A 29 -17.63 -6.68 43.02
C LEU A 29 -18.33 -6.30 41.71
N GLY A 30 -19.60 -5.89 41.76
CA GLY A 30 -20.34 -5.42 40.58
C GLY A 30 -19.68 -4.21 39.94
N LEU A 31 -19.33 -3.19 40.74
CA LEU A 31 -18.63 -2.00 40.26
C LEU A 31 -17.23 -2.33 39.73
N GLY A 32 -16.52 -3.26 40.40
CA GLY A 32 -15.23 -3.76 39.93
C GLY A 32 -15.33 -4.42 38.55
N GLY A 33 -16.32 -5.29 38.35
CA GLY A 33 -16.59 -5.93 37.07
C GLY A 33 -16.94 -4.94 35.96
N VAL A 34 -17.76 -3.93 36.26
CA VAL A 34 -18.09 -2.86 35.29
C VAL A 34 -16.84 -2.08 34.88
N ARG A 35 -16.00 -1.68 35.83
CA ARG A 35 -14.75 -0.94 35.55
C ARG A 35 -13.79 -1.76 34.69
N LEU A 36 -13.65 -3.06 34.97
CA LEU A 36 -12.85 -3.98 34.17
C LEU A 36 -13.40 -4.12 32.75
N GLY A 37 -14.72 -4.26 32.62
CA GLY A 37 -15.40 -4.36 31.32
C GLY A 37 -15.18 -3.12 30.44
N ILE A 38 -15.31 -1.92 31.03
CA ILE A 38 -15.03 -0.65 30.33
C ILE A 38 -13.56 -0.59 29.90
N SER A 39 -12.63 -0.84 30.82
CA SER A 39 -11.19 -0.76 30.52
C SER A 39 -10.77 -1.76 29.42
N ALA A 40 -11.30 -2.98 29.46
CA ALA A 40 -11.03 -3.99 28.44
C ALA A 40 -11.59 -3.61 27.07
N ARG A 41 -12.78 -2.99 27.04
CA ARG A 41 -13.38 -2.47 25.81
C ARG A 41 -12.54 -1.34 25.23
N ASP A 42 -12.14 -0.37 26.04
CA ASP A 42 -11.39 0.81 25.58
C ASP A 42 -10.04 0.41 24.95
N VAL A 43 -9.31 -0.52 25.59
CA VAL A 43 -8.06 -1.08 25.03
C VAL A 43 -8.33 -1.83 23.72
N GLY A 44 -9.45 -2.55 23.63
CA GLY A 44 -9.89 -3.21 22.41
C GLY A 44 -10.17 -2.22 21.27
N GLU A 45 -10.94 -1.16 21.55
CA GLU A 45 -11.30 -0.12 20.58
C GLU A 45 -10.07 0.60 20.02
N GLN A 46 -9.11 0.96 20.88
CA GLN A 46 -7.85 1.60 20.47
C GLN A 46 -7.02 0.71 19.53
N LYS A 47 -6.93 -0.59 19.85
CA LYS A 47 -6.22 -1.55 19.00
C LYS A 47 -6.91 -1.70 17.65
N VAL A 48 -8.24 -1.79 17.64
CA VAL A 48 -9.04 -1.88 16.41
C VAL A 48 -8.84 -0.64 15.54
N ASP A 49 -8.90 0.57 16.08
CA ASP A 49 -8.66 1.81 15.31
C ASP A 49 -7.28 1.81 14.65
N THR A 50 -6.23 1.43 15.40
CA THR A 50 -4.85 1.36 14.89
C THR A 50 -4.74 0.39 13.69
N TYR A 51 -5.30 -0.82 13.79
CA TYR A 51 -5.28 -1.78 12.69
C TYR A 51 -6.17 -1.39 11.52
N GLN A 52 -7.29 -0.70 11.76
CA GLN A 52 -8.15 -0.18 10.70
C GLN A 52 -7.40 0.85 9.85
N ARG A 53 -6.65 1.77 10.47
CA ARG A 53 -5.80 2.73 9.75
C ARG A 53 -4.73 2.04 8.92
N LEU A 54 -3.98 1.10 9.53
CA LEU A 54 -2.98 0.29 8.81
C LEU A 54 -3.58 -0.42 7.59
N ARG A 55 -4.79 -0.98 7.75
CA ARG A 55 -5.51 -1.66 6.68
C ARG A 55 -5.89 -0.69 5.55
N ILE A 56 -6.42 0.48 5.86
CA ILE A 56 -6.82 1.47 4.85
C ILE A 56 -5.61 1.90 4.02
N ILE A 57 -4.50 2.26 4.66
CA ILE A 57 -3.26 2.66 3.96
C ILE A 57 -2.74 1.51 3.09
N SER A 58 -2.71 0.30 3.65
CA SER A 58 -2.23 -0.89 2.96
C SER A 58 -3.06 -1.22 1.73
N GLU A 59 -4.39 -1.15 1.81
CA GLU A 59 -5.28 -1.42 0.66
C GLU A 59 -5.19 -0.33 -0.41
N GLN A 60 -5.11 0.96 -0.04
CA GLN A 60 -4.91 2.05 -1.01
C GLN A 60 -3.62 1.87 -1.80
N LEU A 61 -2.53 1.56 -1.10
CA LEU A 61 -1.24 1.31 -1.71
C LEU A 61 -1.26 0.05 -2.59
N LYS A 62 -1.81 -1.05 -2.08
CA LYS A 62 -1.94 -2.32 -2.80
C LYS A 62 -2.77 -2.15 -4.07
N GLN A 63 -3.93 -1.50 -4.00
CA GLN A 63 -4.79 -1.27 -5.16
C GLN A 63 -4.07 -0.47 -6.24
N LYS A 64 -3.40 0.64 -5.87
CA LYS A 64 -2.65 1.45 -6.83
C LYS A 64 -1.46 0.69 -7.42
N LEU A 65 -0.72 -0.04 -6.59
CA LEU A 65 0.40 -0.89 -7.03
C LEU A 65 -0.05 -1.99 -7.99
N GLN A 66 -1.15 -2.68 -7.70
CA GLN A 66 -1.68 -3.74 -8.58
C GLN A 66 -2.11 -3.21 -9.95
N SER A 67 -2.58 -1.96 -10.00
CA SER A 67 -2.93 -1.26 -11.25
C SER A 67 -1.75 -0.46 -11.85
N THR A 68 -0.51 -0.73 -11.42
CA THR A 68 0.68 -0.12 -12.02
C THR A 68 0.85 -0.63 -13.44
N TYR A 69 1.21 0.25 -14.36
CA TYR A 69 1.48 -0.12 -15.75
C TYR A 69 2.82 0.48 -16.22
N PRO A 70 3.60 -0.24 -17.04
CA PRO A 70 4.82 0.30 -17.62
C PRO A 70 4.50 1.46 -18.57
N VAL A 71 4.81 2.68 -18.17
CA VAL A 71 4.70 3.88 -19.02
C VAL A 71 6.11 4.39 -19.33
N PHE A 72 6.41 4.59 -20.61
CA PHE A 72 7.71 5.08 -21.07
C PHE A 72 7.63 6.54 -21.51
N VAL A 73 8.48 7.38 -20.92
CA VAL A 73 8.51 8.83 -21.18
C VAL A 73 9.81 9.21 -21.89
N SER A 74 9.74 10.26 -22.70
CA SER A 74 10.91 10.82 -23.38
C SER A 74 11.78 11.59 -22.39
N GLN A 75 13.11 11.50 -22.53
CA GLN A 75 14.02 12.28 -21.70
C GLN A 75 14.81 13.28 -22.53
N LYS A 76 14.87 14.53 -22.06
CA LYS A 76 15.82 15.55 -22.54
C LYS A 76 16.61 16.08 -21.35
N ASP A 77 17.93 16.04 -21.45
CA ASP A 77 18.87 16.60 -20.47
C ASP A 77 18.64 16.15 -19.01
N GLY A 78 18.40 14.85 -18.79
CA GLY A 78 18.24 14.27 -17.45
C GLY A 78 16.87 14.48 -16.80
N VAL A 79 15.96 15.22 -17.44
CA VAL A 79 14.59 15.45 -16.96
C VAL A 79 13.60 14.71 -17.86
N ALA A 80 12.66 13.98 -17.26
CA ALA A 80 11.53 13.41 -17.98
C ALA A 80 10.67 14.54 -18.54
N ILE A 81 10.59 14.64 -19.87
CA ILE A 81 9.74 15.60 -20.57
C ILE A 81 8.58 14.81 -21.17
N GLY A 82 7.39 15.41 -21.13
CA GLY A 82 6.20 14.84 -21.71
C GLY A 82 6.37 14.35 -23.15
N GLN A 83 5.41 13.55 -23.62
CA GLN A 83 5.53 12.72 -24.84
C GLN A 83 5.84 13.47 -26.15
N ASN A 84 5.90 14.81 -26.15
CA ASN A 84 6.00 15.66 -27.34
C ASN A 84 7.41 16.08 -27.81
N LEU A 85 8.50 15.50 -27.29
CA LEU A 85 9.84 15.80 -27.81
C LEU A 85 10.52 14.58 -28.47
N SER A 86 11.08 14.82 -29.66
CA SER A 86 11.76 13.91 -30.60
C SER A 86 13.02 13.21 -30.07
N SER A 87 13.19 13.09 -28.74
CA SER A 87 14.31 12.37 -28.14
C SER A 87 14.12 10.86 -28.28
N LYS A 88 15.10 10.18 -28.88
CA LYS A 88 15.12 8.71 -29.00
C LYS A 88 15.32 7.98 -27.66
N LYS A 89 15.74 8.71 -26.61
CA LYS A 89 15.94 8.20 -25.26
C LYS A 89 14.61 8.15 -24.50
N ARG A 90 14.24 6.96 -24.05
CA ARG A 90 13.07 6.69 -23.21
C ARG A 90 13.51 6.24 -21.83
N ILE A 91 12.70 6.55 -20.83
CA ILE A 91 12.87 6.07 -19.45
C ILE A 91 11.52 5.56 -18.93
N LEU A 92 11.56 4.55 -18.08
CA LEU A 92 10.36 4.03 -17.43
C LEU A 92 9.90 4.98 -16.33
N ALA A 93 8.61 5.33 -16.33
CA ALA A 93 7.95 6.14 -15.32
C ALA A 93 7.66 5.33 -14.04
N PHE A 94 8.74 4.81 -13.45
CA PHE A 94 8.73 4.09 -12.17
C PHE A 94 10.01 4.43 -11.40
N GLU A 95 9.85 4.93 -10.18
CA GLU A 95 10.94 5.20 -9.26
C GLU A 95 10.59 4.60 -7.90
N GLY A 96 11.45 3.72 -7.41
CA GLY A 96 11.32 3.11 -6.11
C GLY A 96 12.52 3.42 -5.23
N ASN A 97 12.31 4.10 -4.11
CA ASN A 97 13.29 4.32 -3.06
C ASN A 97 12.83 3.57 -1.80
N SER A 98 13.70 3.45 -0.80
CA SER A 98 13.37 2.66 0.39
C SER A 98 12.23 3.25 1.24
N ASP A 99 11.93 4.54 1.06
CA ASP A 99 11.02 5.37 1.85
C ASP A 99 9.92 6.03 0.99
N SER A 100 10.01 5.91 -0.33
CA SER A 100 9.06 6.48 -1.25
C SER A 100 8.96 5.68 -2.53
N ILE A 101 7.79 5.66 -3.14
CA ILE A 101 7.58 5.03 -4.43
C ILE A 101 6.73 5.95 -5.30
N ARG A 102 7.13 6.09 -6.56
CA ARG A 102 6.48 6.91 -7.58
C ARG A 102 6.28 6.08 -8.82
N PHE A 103 5.08 6.08 -9.38
CA PHE A 103 4.74 5.28 -10.56
C PHE A 103 3.45 5.77 -11.22
N VAL A 104 3.16 5.26 -12.42
CA VAL A 104 1.89 5.51 -13.10
C VAL A 104 0.93 4.35 -12.86
N THR A 105 -0.32 4.66 -12.53
CA THR A 105 -1.37 3.69 -12.23
C THR A 105 -2.65 4.00 -13.01
N PHE A 106 -3.44 2.95 -13.24
CA PHE A 106 -4.79 3.01 -13.80
C PHE A 106 -5.88 2.74 -12.75
N ALA A 107 -5.51 2.70 -11.47
CA ALA A 107 -6.50 2.67 -10.39
C ALA A 107 -7.38 3.94 -10.44
N THR A 108 -8.54 3.91 -9.80
CA THR A 108 -9.35 5.12 -9.66
C THR A 108 -8.59 6.13 -8.76
N PRO A 109 -8.41 7.39 -9.21
CA PRO A 109 -7.93 8.48 -8.35
C PRO A 109 -8.87 8.71 -7.16
N MET A 110 -8.36 9.24 -6.05
CA MET A 110 -9.19 9.54 -4.87
C MET A 110 -10.22 10.64 -5.15
N THR A 111 -9.91 11.55 -6.08
CA THR A 111 -10.76 12.71 -6.43
C THR A 111 -11.42 12.60 -7.80
N ALA A 112 -11.23 11.50 -8.54
CA ALA A 112 -11.79 11.39 -9.88
C ALA A 112 -13.32 11.41 -9.85
N SER A 113 -13.86 12.48 -10.43
CA SER A 113 -15.28 12.59 -10.79
C SER A 113 -15.53 12.16 -12.23
N ASP A 114 -14.49 12.14 -13.07
CA ASP A 114 -14.57 11.81 -14.50
C ASP A 114 -13.85 10.49 -14.82
N PRO A 115 -14.57 9.45 -15.26
CA PRO A 115 -13.98 8.17 -15.67
C PRO A 115 -13.06 8.25 -16.90
N ALA A 116 -12.93 9.39 -17.58
CA ALA A 116 -11.98 9.59 -18.67
C ALA A 116 -10.52 9.77 -18.22
N THR A 117 -10.26 10.08 -16.94
CA THR A 117 -8.92 10.39 -16.39
C THR A 117 -8.37 9.28 -15.48
N LEU A 118 -8.45 8.03 -15.92
CA LEU A 118 -8.05 6.87 -15.10
C LEU A 118 -6.52 6.74 -14.95
N SER A 119 -5.74 7.13 -15.95
CA SER A 119 -4.28 7.09 -15.87
C SER A 119 -3.77 8.32 -15.14
N HIS A 120 -3.08 8.12 -14.03
CA HIS A 120 -2.50 9.20 -13.25
C HIS A 120 -1.18 8.75 -12.62
N GLU A 121 -0.34 9.72 -12.31
CA GLU A 121 0.88 9.48 -11.58
C GLU A 121 0.60 9.52 -10.08
N VAL A 122 1.22 8.61 -9.34
CA VAL A 122 1.11 8.58 -7.88
C VAL A 122 2.48 8.58 -7.23
N LYS A 123 2.57 9.18 -6.04
CA LYS A 123 3.74 9.07 -5.16
C LYS A 123 3.31 8.86 -3.72
N PHE A 124 3.83 7.82 -3.10
CA PHE A 124 3.69 7.56 -1.66
C PHE A 124 5.00 7.88 -0.95
N TYR A 125 4.91 8.59 0.17
CA TYR A 125 6.05 8.93 1.04
C TYR A 125 5.55 9.37 2.43
N ILE A 126 6.45 9.44 3.40
CA ILE A 126 6.18 10.13 4.68
C ILE A 126 6.76 11.54 4.58
N GLY A 127 5.96 12.54 4.95
CA GLY A 127 6.39 13.94 4.93
C GLY A 127 5.28 14.91 5.28
N GLU A 128 5.52 16.19 5.03
CA GLU A 128 4.56 17.26 5.25
C GLU A 128 3.67 17.46 4.01
N HIS A 129 2.38 17.62 4.24
CA HIS A 129 1.43 18.02 3.22
C HIS A 129 1.76 19.45 2.74
N PRO A 130 1.97 19.69 1.44
CA PRO A 130 2.46 20.97 0.94
C PRO A 130 1.58 22.19 1.25
N GLU A 131 0.26 22.01 1.34
CA GLU A 131 -0.68 23.10 1.62
C GLU A 131 -1.02 23.26 3.10
N THR A 132 -1.37 22.17 3.79
CA THR A 132 -1.80 22.20 5.19
C THR A 132 -0.65 22.16 6.20
N GLY A 133 0.56 21.76 5.77
CA GLY A 133 1.71 21.54 6.65
C GLY A 133 1.60 20.29 7.54
N GLN A 134 0.54 19.50 7.37
CA GLN A 134 0.31 18.31 8.21
C GLN A 134 1.29 17.20 7.87
N PHE A 135 1.99 16.68 8.88
CA PHE A 135 2.94 15.58 8.72
C PHE A 135 2.23 14.22 8.76
N GLY A 136 2.64 13.29 7.89
CA GLY A 136 2.13 11.92 7.90
C GLY A 136 2.49 11.12 6.66
N ALA A 137 1.76 10.02 6.43
CA ALA A 137 1.80 9.29 5.17
C ALA A 137 1.04 10.08 4.10
N ILE A 138 1.76 10.53 3.08
CA ILE A 138 1.24 11.32 1.98
C ILE A 138 1.07 10.46 0.74
N LEU A 139 -0.09 10.57 0.12
CA LEU A 139 -0.35 10.16 -1.26
C LEU A 139 -0.44 11.42 -2.12
N MET A 140 0.44 11.53 -3.10
CA MET A 140 0.31 12.50 -4.18
C MET A 140 -0.35 11.81 -5.37
N GLU A 141 -1.33 12.46 -5.98
CA GLU A 141 -1.91 12.07 -7.27
C GLU A 141 -1.73 13.23 -8.25
N ARG A 142 -1.31 12.94 -9.47
CA ARG A 142 -1.19 13.92 -10.53
C ARG A 142 -1.84 13.43 -11.82
N ASP A 143 -2.75 14.23 -12.35
CA ASP A 143 -3.27 14.03 -13.70
C ASP A 143 -2.15 14.23 -14.71
N ILE A 144 -2.02 13.26 -15.62
CA ILE A 144 -1.00 13.22 -16.67
C ILE A 144 -1.58 13.45 -18.07
N SER A 145 -2.86 13.84 -18.17
CA SER A 145 -3.55 14.13 -19.43
C SER A 145 -2.92 15.27 -20.22
N ASP A 146 -2.23 16.19 -19.54
CA ASP A 146 -1.44 17.28 -20.14
C ASP A 146 -0.10 16.81 -20.75
N GLY A 147 0.20 15.51 -20.61
CA GLY A 147 1.42 14.88 -21.10
C GLY A 147 2.63 15.04 -20.17
N ASN A 148 2.53 15.76 -19.06
CA ASN A 148 3.62 16.00 -18.11
C ASN A 148 3.83 14.81 -17.16
N ILE A 149 4.20 13.67 -17.71
CA ILE A 149 4.47 12.44 -16.95
C ILE A 149 5.87 12.49 -16.35
N PHE A 150 6.01 12.16 -15.07
CA PHE A 150 7.28 12.04 -14.35
C PHE A 150 8.18 13.29 -14.30
N SER A 151 7.69 14.45 -14.74
CA SER A 151 8.35 15.75 -14.60
C SER A 151 8.49 16.19 -13.13
N ARG A 152 9.18 17.30 -12.86
CA ARG A 152 9.25 17.88 -11.51
C ARG A 152 7.85 18.14 -10.97
N ILE A 153 7.59 17.71 -9.74
CA ILE A 153 6.31 17.91 -9.06
C ILE A 153 6.26 19.38 -8.60
N ASP A 154 5.25 20.11 -9.06
CA ASP A 154 4.88 21.42 -8.54
C ASP A 154 3.68 21.25 -7.62
N PRO A 155 3.83 21.46 -6.30
CA PRO A 155 2.72 21.30 -5.37
C PRO A 155 1.56 22.27 -5.58
N ARG A 156 1.76 23.36 -6.34
CA ARG A 156 0.74 24.38 -6.60
C ARG A 156 0.02 24.19 -7.93
N SER A 157 0.31 23.12 -8.66
CA SER A 157 -0.34 22.82 -9.94
C SER A 157 -1.75 22.30 -9.73
N ASP A 158 -2.72 22.81 -10.49
CA ASP A 158 -4.12 22.35 -10.45
C ASP A 158 -4.26 20.84 -10.75
N SER A 159 -3.31 20.28 -11.51
CA SER A 159 -3.26 18.86 -11.84
C SER A 159 -2.72 17.97 -10.73
N THR A 160 -2.19 18.52 -9.64
CA THR A 160 -1.55 17.76 -8.55
C THR A 160 -2.36 17.91 -7.26
N GLN A 161 -2.67 16.78 -6.63
CA GLN A 161 -3.43 16.69 -5.39
C GLN A 161 -2.62 15.90 -4.36
N PHE A 162 -2.72 16.29 -3.10
CA PHE A 162 -2.08 15.61 -1.98
C PHE A 162 -3.13 15.17 -0.96
N PHE A 163 -2.93 13.98 -0.40
CA PHE A 163 -3.81 13.41 0.62
C PHE A 163 -2.98 12.92 1.79
N VAL A 164 -3.37 13.34 3.00
CA VAL A 164 -2.85 12.74 4.23
C VAL A 164 -3.64 11.46 4.49
N LEU A 165 -3.00 10.31 4.29
CA LEU A 165 -3.63 9.00 4.55
C LEU A 165 -3.72 8.70 6.04
N ALA A 166 -2.70 9.11 6.80
CA ALA A 166 -2.67 9.03 8.26
C ALA A 166 -1.50 9.87 8.81
N GLU A 167 -1.74 10.53 9.94
CA GLU A 167 -0.80 11.44 10.60
C GLU A 167 0.25 10.71 11.45
N ASN A 168 -0.17 9.60 12.06
CA ASN A 168 0.63 8.85 13.02
C ASN A 168 1.50 7.75 12.39
N VAL A 169 1.82 7.86 11.10
CA VAL A 169 2.69 6.90 10.40
C VAL A 169 4.14 7.34 10.56
N THR A 170 4.95 6.53 11.24
CA THR A 170 6.38 6.79 11.45
C THR A 170 7.28 5.99 10.53
N HIS A 171 6.78 4.86 10.02
CA HIS A 171 7.55 3.96 9.17
C HIS A 171 6.76 3.61 7.93
N MET A 172 7.39 3.78 6.77
CA MET A 172 6.92 3.29 5.49
C MET A 172 8.15 2.86 4.71
N LYS A 173 8.31 1.55 4.52
CA LYS A 173 9.49 0.97 3.88
C LYS A 173 9.10 0.12 2.69
N PHE A 174 9.87 0.28 1.62
CA PHE A 174 9.67 -0.42 0.37
C PHE A 174 10.89 -1.25 0.00
N ARG A 175 10.64 -2.47 -0.46
CA ARG A 175 11.63 -3.34 -1.10
C ARG A 175 11.06 -3.88 -2.40
N TYR A 176 11.93 -4.14 -3.36
CA TYR A 176 11.55 -4.43 -4.73
C TYR A 176 12.19 -5.73 -5.18
N TYR A 177 11.40 -6.63 -5.75
CA TYR A 177 11.89 -7.88 -6.29
C TYR A 177 12.20 -7.70 -7.77
N GLN A 178 13.49 -7.66 -8.11
CA GLN A 178 13.96 -7.59 -9.49
C GLN A 178 14.28 -8.99 -10.00
N VAL A 179 13.93 -9.25 -11.26
CA VAL A 179 14.24 -10.50 -11.95
C VAL A 179 15.10 -10.19 -13.17
N LYS A 180 16.15 -10.99 -13.38
CA LYS A 180 17.04 -10.94 -14.54
C LYS A 180 16.95 -12.27 -15.28
N LYS A 181 16.86 -12.23 -16.61
CA LYS A 181 16.94 -13.43 -17.45
C LYS A 181 18.41 -13.86 -17.57
N LEU A 182 18.69 -15.13 -17.30
CA LEU A 182 20.05 -15.68 -17.40
C LEU A 182 20.38 -16.01 -18.87
N PRO A 183 21.61 -15.73 -19.34
CA PRO A 183 22.02 -16.05 -20.71
C PRO A 183 22.11 -17.57 -20.93
N PRO A 184 21.91 -18.07 -22.18
CA PRO A 184 21.85 -19.51 -22.47
C PRO A 184 23.12 -20.31 -22.12
N GLN A 185 24.28 -19.67 -22.00
CA GLN A 185 25.57 -20.33 -21.76
C GLN A 185 25.78 -20.80 -20.31
N GLU A 186 24.98 -20.33 -19.34
CA GLU A 186 25.04 -20.78 -17.94
C GLU A 186 24.10 -21.97 -17.65
N VAL A 187 23.48 -22.54 -18.69
CA VAL A 187 22.42 -23.56 -18.63
C VAL A 187 22.92 -24.98 -18.99
N GLU A 188 24.23 -25.15 -19.28
CA GLU A 188 24.83 -26.45 -19.61
C GLU A 188 25.11 -27.30 -18.34
N GLY A 189 24.06 -27.82 -17.73
CA GLY A 189 24.09 -28.89 -16.74
C GLY A 189 23.15 -30.04 -17.15
N PRO A 190 23.34 -31.28 -16.62
CA PRO A 190 22.57 -32.46 -17.05
C PRO A 190 21.07 -32.39 -16.73
N ASP A 191 20.63 -31.46 -15.88
CA ASP A 191 19.21 -31.16 -15.63
C ASP A 191 18.73 -30.01 -16.51
N LYS A 192 17.97 -30.34 -17.56
CA LYS A 192 17.31 -29.41 -18.50
C LYS A 192 16.12 -28.64 -17.87
N SER A 193 16.25 -28.21 -16.63
CA SER A 193 15.34 -27.29 -15.94
C SER A 193 16.10 -26.14 -15.26
N ALA A 194 17.30 -25.82 -15.76
CA ALA A 194 18.14 -24.77 -15.22
C ALA A 194 17.37 -23.43 -15.18
N GLN A 195 17.47 -22.75 -14.04
CA GLN A 195 16.78 -21.50 -13.75
C GLN A 195 16.98 -20.50 -14.89
N GLN A 196 15.90 -20.23 -15.65
CA GLN A 196 15.92 -19.27 -16.75
C GLN A 196 15.97 -17.80 -16.24
N PHE A 197 15.75 -17.62 -14.94
CA PHE A 197 15.61 -16.33 -14.28
C PHE A 197 16.29 -16.35 -12.90
N SER A 198 16.97 -15.26 -12.56
CA SER A 198 17.53 -15.00 -11.22
C SER A 198 16.84 -13.79 -10.62
N GLY A 199 16.35 -13.91 -9.38
CA GLY A 199 15.65 -12.85 -8.68
C GLY A 199 16.38 -12.37 -7.43
N LYS A 200 16.29 -11.06 -7.15
CA LYS A 200 16.89 -10.45 -5.96
C LYS A 200 16.02 -9.32 -5.42
N TRP A 201 15.88 -9.26 -4.09
CA TRP A 201 15.31 -8.12 -3.40
C TRP A 201 16.32 -6.97 -3.31
N VAL A 202 15.88 -5.77 -3.69
CA VAL A 202 16.65 -4.52 -3.64
C VAL A 202 15.83 -3.44 -2.94
N ASN A 203 16.51 -2.45 -2.35
CA ASN A 203 15.84 -1.36 -1.61
C ASN A 203 15.62 -0.11 -2.48
N ARG A 204 16.09 -0.15 -3.73
CA ARG A 204 15.97 0.95 -4.68
C ARG A 204 15.84 0.41 -6.10
N VAL A 205 14.98 1.03 -6.89
CA VAL A 205 14.80 0.80 -8.32
C VAL A 205 14.75 2.15 -9.01
N SER A 206 15.71 2.37 -9.89
CA SER A 206 15.72 3.47 -10.86
C SER A 206 16.14 2.87 -12.19
N MET A 207 15.44 3.25 -13.27
CA MET A 207 15.77 2.79 -14.61
C MET A 207 16.66 3.81 -15.31
N ASP A 208 17.73 3.32 -15.93
CA ASP A 208 18.54 4.14 -16.81
C ASP A 208 17.78 4.42 -18.13
N PRO A 209 17.96 5.62 -18.72
CA PRO A 209 17.42 5.92 -20.04
C PRO A 209 18.00 4.98 -21.11
N PHE A 210 17.16 4.50 -22.03
CA PHE A 210 17.55 3.64 -23.14
C PHE A 210 17.13 4.23 -24.48
N GLU A 211 17.86 3.91 -25.55
CA GLU A 211 17.52 4.33 -26.90
C GLU A 211 16.64 3.30 -27.60
N LEU A 212 15.53 3.74 -28.21
CA LEU A 212 14.79 2.89 -29.15
C LEU A 212 15.59 2.79 -30.46
N GLY A 213 16.02 1.58 -30.81
CA GLY A 213 16.71 1.28 -32.07
C GLY A 213 15.78 1.45 -33.28
N VAL A 214 16.29 2.08 -34.34
CA VAL A 214 15.52 2.43 -35.56
C VAL A 214 15.18 1.21 -36.43
N ASP A 215 15.90 0.09 -36.30
CA ASP A 215 15.71 -1.11 -37.14
C ASP A 215 14.56 -2.04 -36.71
N ASN A 216 13.90 -1.77 -35.58
CA ASN A 216 12.72 -2.52 -35.14
C ASN A 216 11.41 -1.82 -35.53
N SER A 217 11.32 -1.26 -36.74
CA SER A 217 10.08 -0.63 -37.25
C SER A 217 8.88 -1.58 -37.33
N ASN A 218 9.08 -2.88 -37.10
CA ASN A 218 8.04 -3.89 -37.01
C ASN A 218 7.65 -4.28 -35.56
N GLU A 219 8.37 -3.81 -34.52
CA GLU A 219 7.97 -4.03 -33.12
C GLU A 219 7.11 -2.85 -32.64
N THR A 220 5.79 -2.95 -32.85
CA THR A 220 4.79 -1.95 -32.44
C THR A 220 4.66 -1.77 -30.92
N ASN A 221 5.34 -2.60 -30.12
CA ASN A 221 5.20 -2.62 -28.66
C ASN A 221 6.50 -2.18 -27.95
N PRO A 222 6.55 -0.95 -27.39
CA PRO A 222 7.74 -0.42 -26.70
C PRO A 222 8.12 -1.23 -25.45
N THR A 223 7.19 -1.94 -24.83
CA THR A 223 7.44 -2.80 -23.67
C THR A 223 8.26 -4.04 -24.07
N LEU A 224 7.97 -4.64 -25.21
CA LEU A 224 8.71 -5.80 -25.71
C LEU A 224 10.13 -5.42 -26.14
N ALA A 225 10.27 -4.29 -26.84
CA ALA A 225 11.58 -3.73 -27.18
C ALA A 225 12.40 -3.39 -25.92
N PHE A 226 11.75 -2.86 -24.87
CA PHE A 226 12.36 -2.62 -23.57
C PHE A 226 12.82 -3.92 -22.89
N GLU A 227 11.96 -4.93 -22.77
CA GLU A 227 12.32 -6.21 -22.13
C GLU A 227 13.43 -6.96 -22.89
N LYS A 228 13.50 -6.81 -24.21
CA LYS A 228 14.52 -7.41 -25.06
C LYS A 228 15.87 -6.72 -24.92
N ASN A 229 15.88 -5.38 -24.82
CA ASN A 229 17.11 -4.58 -24.74
C ASN A 229 17.60 -4.34 -23.31
N ASN A 230 16.71 -4.32 -22.32
CA ASN A 230 17.05 -4.11 -20.91
C ASN A 230 17.00 -5.42 -20.11
N LYS A 231 18.11 -5.73 -19.44
CA LYS A 231 18.23 -6.90 -18.57
C LYS A 231 17.39 -6.82 -17.28
N ILE A 232 16.70 -5.70 -17.03
CA ILE A 232 15.90 -5.44 -15.83
C ILE A 232 14.50 -4.96 -16.26
N SER A 233 13.50 -5.84 -16.08
CA SER A 233 12.08 -5.50 -16.21
C SER A 233 11.63 -4.62 -15.03
N LEU A 234 10.41 -4.05 -15.10
CA LEU A 234 9.70 -3.60 -13.89
C LEU A 234 9.91 -4.60 -12.74
N PRO A 235 10.04 -4.13 -11.48
CA PRO A 235 10.07 -5.06 -10.36
C PRO A 235 8.83 -5.95 -10.43
N ARG A 236 9.00 -7.24 -10.18
CA ARG A 236 7.91 -8.23 -10.23
C ARG A 236 7.06 -8.21 -8.96
N ALA A 237 7.60 -7.67 -7.88
CA ALA A 237 6.88 -7.48 -6.64
C ALA A 237 7.44 -6.28 -5.86
N VAL A 238 6.60 -5.70 -5.02
CA VAL A 238 6.96 -4.70 -4.02
C VAL A 238 6.55 -5.24 -2.65
N GLU A 239 7.50 -5.31 -1.73
CA GLU A 239 7.24 -5.55 -0.32
C GLU A 239 7.07 -4.19 0.36
N VAL A 240 5.99 -4.03 1.12
CA VAL A 240 5.67 -2.82 1.86
C VAL A 240 5.56 -3.15 3.34
N THR A 241 6.23 -2.36 4.18
CA THR A 241 6.07 -2.38 5.64
C THR A 241 5.64 -1.01 6.13
N ILE A 242 4.58 -0.95 6.92
CA ILE A 242 4.04 0.30 7.49
C ILE A 242 4.06 0.19 9.01
N GLY A 243 4.46 1.25 9.70
CA GLY A 243 4.43 1.35 11.16
C GLY A 243 3.71 2.62 11.60
N VAL A 244 2.83 2.48 12.58
CA VAL A 244 2.02 3.57 13.15
C VAL A 244 2.23 3.67 14.66
N ILE A 245 2.26 4.89 15.19
CA ILE A 245 2.21 5.13 16.64
C ILE A 245 0.74 5.12 17.07
N PRO A 246 0.32 4.30 18.05
CA PRO A 246 -1.02 4.36 18.62
C PRO A 246 -1.31 5.75 19.20
N GLN A 247 -2.50 6.30 18.97
CA GLN A 247 -2.89 7.57 19.60
C GLN A 247 -3.12 7.36 21.11
N PRO A 248 -2.68 8.29 21.99
CA PRO A 248 -2.96 8.22 23.42
C PRO A 248 -4.47 8.30 23.69
N LYS A 249 -4.93 7.74 24.82
CA LYS A 249 -6.36 7.74 25.13
C LYS A 249 -6.83 9.17 25.48
N PRO A 250 -8.09 9.52 25.18
CA PRO A 250 -8.68 10.78 25.64
C PRO A 250 -8.60 10.89 27.18
N GLY A 251 -7.80 11.83 27.69
CA GLY A 251 -7.63 12.07 29.12
C GLY A 251 -6.41 11.37 29.76
N GLU A 252 -5.66 10.57 29.02
CA GLU A 252 -4.27 10.23 29.36
C GLU A 252 -3.39 11.33 28.74
N GLU A 253 -2.65 12.08 29.56
CA GLU A 253 -1.58 12.95 29.04
C GLU A 253 -0.60 12.06 28.24
N GLU A 254 0.05 12.64 27.22
CA GLU A 254 1.23 12.04 26.57
C GLU A 254 2.32 11.85 27.64
N GLN A 255 2.21 10.78 28.43
CA GLN A 255 3.26 10.38 29.34
C GLN A 255 4.46 10.11 28.45
N GLY A 256 5.60 10.76 28.75
CA GLY A 256 6.82 10.77 27.95
C GLY A 256 7.53 9.41 27.80
N GLU A 257 6.81 8.30 27.86
CA GLU A 257 7.22 7.02 27.29
C GLU A 257 6.98 7.09 25.79
N GLU A 258 8.07 7.06 25.02
CA GLU A 258 8.07 7.04 23.57
C GLU A 258 7.26 5.81 23.10
N LEU A 259 6.00 6.04 22.69
CA LEU A 259 5.08 4.98 22.31
C LEU A 259 5.69 4.13 21.19
N GLU A 260 5.82 2.82 21.42
CA GLU A 260 6.42 1.93 20.43
C GLU A 260 5.54 1.83 19.18
N PRO A 261 6.14 1.93 17.98
CA PRO A 261 5.40 1.81 16.73
C PRO A 261 4.85 0.39 16.54
N VAL A 262 3.57 0.30 16.20
CA VAL A 262 2.91 -0.95 15.80
C VAL A 262 3.09 -1.13 14.30
N PHE A 263 3.71 -2.23 13.90
CA PHE A 263 3.94 -2.56 12.49
C PHE A 263 2.83 -3.42 11.90
N SER A 264 2.48 -3.15 10.65
CA SER A 264 1.76 -4.11 9.82
C SER A 264 2.67 -5.29 9.49
N PRO A 265 2.12 -6.51 9.33
CA PRO A 265 2.81 -7.56 8.61
C PRO A 265 3.27 -7.04 7.24
N PRO A 266 4.49 -7.38 6.76
CA PRO A 266 4.91 -7.01 5.42
C PRO A 266 3.94 -7.55 4.39
N ILE A 267 3.46 -6.68 3.49
CA ILE A 267 2.61 -7.08 2.37
C ILE A 267 3.47 -7.17 1.12
N ILE A 268 3.35 -8.27 0.37
CA ILE A 268 4.00 -8.44 -0.93
C ILE A 268 2.95 -8.22 -2.00
N VAL A 269 3.10 -7.15 -2.76
CA VAL A 269 2.25 -6.81 -3.89
C VAL A 269 2.97 -7.21 -5.15
N LEU A 270 2.44 -8.21 -5.84
CA LEU A 270 2.96 -8.59 -7.14
C LEU A 270 2.57 -7.52 -8.17
N LEU A 271 3.54 -7.13 -9.00
CA LEU A 271 3.32 -6.21 -10.11
C LEU A 271 3.24 -7.00 -11.41
N ASN A 272 2.41 -6.56 -12.35
CA ASN A 272 2.21 -7.23 -13.64
C ASN A 272 1.82 -8.72 -13.52
N SER A 273 1.07 -9.10 -12.47
CA SER A 273 0.54 -10.46 -12.33
C SER A 273 -0.60 -10.68 -13.32
N GLY A 274 -0.30 -11.30 -14.45
CA GLY A 274 -1.30 -11.63 -15.48
C GLY A 274 -0.91 -11.37 -16.93
N MET A 275 0.34 -10.98 -17.24
CA MET A 275 0.75 -10.83 -18.65
C MET A 275 1.31 -12.13 -19.24
N GLU A 276 0.41 -13.02 -19.67
CA GLU A 276 0.48 -13.66 -20.99
C GLU A 276 -0.96 -13.87 -21.49
N PHE A 277 -1.38 -13.14 -22.52
CA PHE A 277 -2.50 -13.59 -23.37
C PHE A 277 -1.88 -14.06 -24.68
N ALA A 278 -1.80 -15.38 -24.87
CA ALA A 278 -1.70 -15.91 -26.22
C ALA A 278 -2.95 -15.44 -26.98
N THR A 279 -2.76 -14.76 -28.10
CA THR A 279 -3.86 -14.50 -29.04
C THR A 279 -4.51 -15.85 -29.37
N PRO A 280 -5.84 -16.00 -29.23
CA PRO A 280 -6.49 -17.16 -29.82
C PRO A 280 -6.16 -17.14 -31.33
N PRO A 281 -5.87 -18.30 -31.93
CA PRO A 281 -5.54 -18.35 -33.35
C PRO A 281 -6.72 -17.77 -34.16
N VAL A 282 -6.47 -16.66 -34.88
CA VAL A 282 -7.43 -16.13 -35.84
C VAL A 282 -7.50 -17.10 -37.02
N ILE A 283 -8.72 -17.56 -37.29
CA ILE A 283 -9.11 -18.50 -38.34
C ILE A 283 -8.71 -17.93 -39.70
N LYS A 284 -7.98 -18.72 -40.51
CA LYS A 284 -7.81 -18.41 -41.93
C LYS A 284 -9.11 -18.75 -42.65
N GLU A 285 -10.00 -17.78 -42.78
CA GLU A 285 -10.90 -17.73 -43.94
C GLU A 285 -10.13 -17.08 -45.08
N ASP A 286 -9.49 -17.89 -45.92
CA ASP A 286 -9.19 -17.50 -47.29
C ASP A 286 -10.13 -18.29 -48.20
N ALA A 287 -11.20 -17.62 -48.59
CA ALA A 287 -11.87 -17.90 -49.83
C ALA A 287 -10.86 -17.67 -50.97
N ASN A 288 -10.49 -18.73 -51.69
CA ASN A 288 -10.24 -18.60 -53.12
C ASN A 288 -10.50 -19.92 -53.85
N GLU A 289 -11.66 -19.95 -54.50
CA GLU A 289 -11.86 -20.30 -55.91
C GLU A 289 -10.87 -21.25 -56.62
N LYS A 290 -11.47 -22.27 -57.27
CA LYS A 290 -11.00 -23.10 -58.41
C LYS A 290 -10.25 -24.40 -58.10
N ALA A 291 -11.01 -25.50 -58.05
CA ALA A 291 -11.06 -26.55 -59.10
C ALA A 291 -12.23 -27.49 -58.83
#